data_AF-A0A529KJK9-F1
#
_entry.id   AF-A0A529KJK9-F1
#
_cell.length_a   1.000
_cell.length_b   1.000
_cell.length_c   1.000
_cell.angle_alpha   90.00
_cell.angle_beta   90.00
_cell.angle_gamma   90.00
#
_symmetry.space_group_name_H-M   'P 1'
#
loop_
_entity.id
_entity.type
_entity.pdbx_description
1 polymer ?
#
loop_
_entity_poly.entity_id
_entity_poly.type
_entity_poly.pdbx_seq_one_letter_code
_entity_poly.pdbx_strand_id
1 'polypeptide(L)' 'MPDLNGFDVLRHLARLRHPCPVIVMTGHDSPKARAECLALGAVKYMPKPLDADLLVTAITLISDPTAAPER' A
#
# COMPACT_ATOMS: atom_id res chain seq x y z
N MET A 1 13.74 -7.14 3.86
CA MET A 1 13.58 -7.96 5.07
C MET A 1 13.64 -9.40 4.63
N PRO A 2 14.65 -10.17 5.06
CA PRO A 2 14.85 -11.55 4.61
C PRO A 2 13.77 -12.52 5.11
N ASP A 3 13.14 -12.24 6.26
CA ASP A 3 12.22 -13.21 6.89
C ASP A 3 10.73 -12.94 6.67
N LEU A 4 10.35 -11.71 6.30
CA LEU A 4 8.96 -11.32 6.15
C LEU A 4 8.73 -10.63 4.81
N ASN A 5 7.88 -11.26 3.99
CA ASN A 5 7.46 -10.70 2.72
C ASN A 5 6.42 -9.59 2.97
N GLY A 6 6.58 -8.43 2.33
CA GLY A 6 5.61 -7.32 2.44
C GLY A 6 4.19 -7.71 2.05
N PHE A 7 4.03 -8.72 1.19
CA PHE A 7 2.72 -9.30 0.85
C PHE A 7 2.04 -9.97 2.03
N ASP A 8 2.79 -10.68 2.89
CA ASP A 8 2.20 -11.37 4.03
C ASP A 8 1.75 -10.38 5.11
N VAL A 9 2.48 -9.28 5.27
CA VAL A 9 2.07 -8.14 6.09
C VAL A 9 0.76 -7.55 5.57
N LEU A 10 0.69 -7.26 4.26
CA LEU A 10 -0.52 -6.71 3.66
C LEU A 10 -1.72 -7.66 3.82
N ARG A 11 -1.54 -8.96 3.59
CA ARG A 11 -2.59 -9.97 3.83
C ARG A 11 -3.01 -10.06 5.29
N HIS A 12 -2.08 -9.86 6.23
CA HIS A 12 -2.40 -9.85 7.65
C HIS A 12 -3.24 -8.61 8.01
N LEU A 13 -2.83 -7.43 7.57
CA LEU A 13 -3.58 -6.18 7.77
C LEU A 13 -4.98 -6.24 7.14
N ALA A 14 -5.09 -6.79 5.94
CA ALA A 14 -6.37 -6.99 5.25
C ALA A 14 -7.30 -7.92 6.03
N ARG A 15 -6.78 -9.04 6.56
CA ARG A 15 -7.55 -9.97 7.41
C ARG A 15 -8.05 -9.34 8.70
N LEU A 16 -7.25 -8.43 9.29
CA LEU A 16 -7.64 -7.68 10.48
C LEU A 16 -8.60 -6.52 10.17
N ARG A 17 -8.91 -6.23 8.89
CA ARG A 17 -9.63 -5.03 8.45
C ARG A 17 -9.05 -3.77 9.08
N HIS A 18 -7.72 -3.71 9.17
CA HIS A 18 -7.05 -2.61 9.85
C HIS A 18 -7.32 -1.29 9.09
N PRO A 19 -7.72 -0.20 9.76
CA PRO A 19 -8.12 1.06 9.09
C PRO A 19 -6.94 1.87 8.53
N CYS A 20 -5.72 1.34 8.61
CA CYS A 20 -4.53 2.09 8.22
C CYS A 20 -4.35 1.97 6.69
N PRO A 21 -4.25 3.08 5.95
CA PRO A 21 -4.01 3.02 4.52
C PRO A 21 -2.59 2.49 4.25
N VAL A 22 -2.48 1.51 3.34
CA VAL A 22 -1.20 0.87 3.00
C VAL A 22 -0.76 1.27 1.59
N ILE A 23 0.45 1.79 1.45
CA ILE A 23 1.14 1.97 0.17
C ILE A 23 2.19 0.86 0.02
N VAL A 24 2.11 0.10 -1.07
CA VAL A 24 3.12 -0.93 -1.40
C VAL A 24 4.20 -0.37 -2.31
N MET A 25 5.45 -0.58 -1.94
CA MET A 25 6.62 -0.23 -2.74
C MET A 25 7.35 -1.51 -3.18
N THR A 26 7.45 -1.76 -4.47
CA THR A 26 8.08 -2.98 -5.00
C THR A 26 9.40 -2.71 -5.70
N GLY A 27 10.39 -3.59 -5.59
CA GLY A 27 11.58 -3.60 -6.46
C GLY A 27 11.41 -4.47 -7.71
N HIS A 28 10.39 -5.33 -7.72
CA HIS A 28 10.09 -6.24 -8.81
C HIS A 28 8.64 -6.01 -9.22
N ASP A 29 8.44 -5.22 -10.26
CA ASP A 29 7.10 -4.91 -10.74
C ASP A 29 6.57 -6.04 -11.63
N SER A 30 5.40 -6.56 -11.28
CA SER A 30 4.65 -7.44 -12.16
C SER A 30 3.16 -7.09 -12.11
N PRO A 31 2.43 -7.22 -13.24
CA PRO A 31 0.99 -6.99 -13.27
C PRO A 31 0.22 -7.82 -12.24
N LYS A 32 0.68 -9.05 -12.00
CA LYS A 32 0.08 -9.96 -11.01
C LYS A 32 0.26 -9.45 -9.58
N ALA A 33 1.48 -9.04 -9.22
CA ALA A 33 1.79 -8.46 -7.91
C ALA A 33 0.96 -7.19 -7.66
N ARG A 34 0.87 -6.31 -8.65
CA ARG A 34 0.07 -5.09 -8.58
C ARG A 34 -1.42 -5.40 -8.34
N ALA A 35 -2.00 -6.30 -9.14
CA ALA A 35 -3.40 -6.68 -9.01
C ALA A 35 -3.69 -7.28 -7.64
N GLU A 36 -2.80 -8.13 -7.14
CA GLU A 36 -2.93 -8.73 -5.81
C GLU A 36 -2.86 -7.70 -4.69
N CYS A 37 -1.90 -6.77 -4.72
CA CYS A 37 -1.81 -5.72 -3.70
C CYS A 37 -3.07 -4.86 -3.63
N LEU A 38 -3.59 -4.45 -4.79
CA LEU A 38 -4.81 -3.65 -4.86
C LEU A 38 -6.02 -4.43 -4.36
N ALA A 39 -6.14 -5.71 -4.71
CA ALA A 39 -7.22 -6.58 -4.23
C ALA A 39 -7.17 -6.80 -2.71
N LEU A 40 -5.99 -6.74 -2.10
CA LEU A 40 -5.80 -6.83 -0.65
C LEU A 40 -6.04 -5.50 0.10
N GLY A 41 -6.43 -4.43 -0.62
CA GLY A 41 -6.74 -3.14 -0.01
C GLY A 41 -5.55 -2.19 0.11
N ALA A 42 -4.45 -2.42 -0.61
CA ALA A 42 -3.44 -1.38 -0.76
C ALA A 42 -4.03 -0.18 -1.50
N VAL A 43 -3.84 1.01 -0.94
CA VAL A 43 -4.35 2.26 -1.53
C VAL A 43 -3.53 2.66 -2.76
N LYS A 44 -2.23 2.33 -2.74
CA LYS A 44 -1.34 2.61 -3.86
C LYS A 44 -0.24 1.56 -3.96
N TYR A 45 0.20 1.32 -5.19
CA TYR A 45 1.30 0.43 -5.52
C TYR A 45 2.30 1.21 -6.36
N MET A 46 3.56 1.22 -5.96
CA MET A 46 4.63 2.01 -6.58
C MET A 46 5.88 1.16 -6.84
N PRO A 47 6.43 1.15 -8.07
CA PRO A 47 7.70 0.50 -8.35
C PRO A 47 8.88 1.34 -7.86
N LYS A 48 9.98 0.69 -7.52
CA LYS A 48 11.28 1.30 -7.23
C LYS A 48 12.14 1.36 -8.51
N PRO A 49 13.00 2.38 -8.66
CA PRO A 49 13.15 3.53 -7.77
C PRO A 49 11.93 4.44 -7.84
N LEU A 50 11.50 4.95 -6.68
CA LEU A 50 10.35 5.85 -6.57
C LEU A 50 10.83 7.26 -6.26
N ASP A 51 10.12 8.24 -6.79
CA ASP A 51 10.37 9.65 -6.55
C ASP A 51 9.84 10.05 -5.16
N ALA A 52 10.66 10.74 -4.38
CA ALA A 52 10.32 11.15 -3.02
C ALA A 52 9.14 12.13 -2.98
N ASP A 53 9.05 13.06 -3.94
CA ASP A 53 7.95 14.01 -4.04
C ASP A 53 6.63 13.30 -4.38
N LEU A 54 6.69 12.28 -5.25
CA LEU A 54 5.52 11.44 -5.54
C LEU A 54 5.05 10.63 -4.32
N LEU A 55 6.00 10.17 -3.49
CA LEU A 55 5.67 9.47 -2.25
C LEU A 55 5.02 10.41 -1.24
N VAL A 56 5.63 11.57 -0.99
CA VAL A 56 5.11 12.58 -0.07
C VAL A 56 3.72 13.02 -0.52
N THR A 57 3.53 13.31 -1.81
CA THR A 57 2.22 13.64 -2.37
C THR A 57 1.20 12.52 -2.10
N ALA A 58 1.57 11.26 -2.33
CA ALA A 58 0.68 10.15 -2.08
C ALA A 58 0.31 10.02 -0.60
N ILE A 59 1.28 10.20 0.31
CA ILE A 59 1.06 10.16 1.76
C ILE A 59 0.13 11.30 2.19
N THR A 60 0.36 12.52 1.72
CA THR A 60 -0.49 13.68 2.04
C THR A 60 -1.93 13.46 1.58
N LEU A 61 -2.13 12.90 0.38
CA LEU A 61 -3.46 12.61 -0.15
C LEU A 61 -4.24 11.56 0.65
N ILE A 62 -3.55 10.60 1.30
CA ILE A 62 -4.20 9.51 2.05
C ILE A 62 -4.26 9.75 3.56
N SER A 63 -3.43 10.66 4.09
CA SER A 63 -3.33 10.94 5.52
C SER A 63 -4.32 11.99 5.98
N ASP A 64 -5.06 12.62 5.06
CA ASP A 64 -6.09 13.59 5.39
C ASP A 64 -7.25 12.87 6.10
N PRO A 65 -7.43 13.05 7.42
CA PRO A 65 -8.41 12.30 8.22
C PRO A 65 -9.85 12.63 7.84
N THR A 66 -10.06 13.68 7.05
CA THR A 66 -11.35 14.11 6.51
C THR A 66 -11.89 13.18 5.42
N ALA A 67 -11.06 12.26 4.89
CA ALA A 67 -11.41 11.33 3.82
C ALA A 67 -11.83 9.92 4.31
N ALA A 68 -11.90 9.69 5.62
CA ALA A 68 -12.51 8.46 6.12
C ALA A 68 -14.02 8.53 5.84
N PRO A 69 -14.60 7.62 5.03
CA PRO A 69 -16.05 7.53 4.96
C PRO A 69 -16.54 7.13 6.34
N GLU A 70 -17.34 7.98 6.97
CA GLU A 70 -18.25 7.56 8.03
C GLU A 70 -19.11 6.42 7.46
N ARG A 71 -18.79 5.15 7.77
CA ARG A 71 -19.73 4.01 7.96
C ARG A 71 -19.06 2.64 7.99
#